data_AF-A0A4W5MW62-F1
#
_entry.id   AF-A0A4W5MW62-F1
#
_cell.length_a   1.000
_cell.length_b   1.000
_cell.length_c   1.000
_cell.angle_alpha   90.00
_cell.angle_beta   90.00
_cell.angle_gamma   90.00
#
_symmetry.space_group_name_H-M   'P 1'
#
loop_
_entity.id
_entity.type
_entity.pdbx_description
1 polymer ?
#
loop_
_entity_poly.entity_id
_entity_poly.type
_entity_poly.pdbx_seq_one_letter_code
_entity_poly.pdbx_strand_id
1 'polypeptide(L)'
;MESAIQTIVGVFLKSAKGKESLGGNDFQKLVKSQLHNIMMDTDSSEAVKKMRQGLDANQDGKVNFEEYMNLVGYLATSLSVQFYHRSCPDITINTNTKLIYTTPP
;
A
#
# COMPACT_ATOMS: atom_id res chain seq x y z
N MET A 1 -11.36 10.62 12.51
CA MET A 1 -10.26 9.66 12.72
C MET A 1 -10.82 8.26 12.93
N GLU A 2 -11.75 8.07 13.88
CA GLU A 2 -12.47 6.80 14.10
C GLU A 2 -13.09 6.21 12.82
N SER A 3 -13.80 7.02 12.03
CA SER A 3 -14.43 6.56 10.78
C SER A 3 -13.41 6.04 9.74
N ALA A 4 -12.18 6.55 9.74
CA ALA A 4 -11.14 6.08 8.84
C ALA A 4 -10.64 4.69 9.27
N ILE A 5 -10.47 4.46 10.56
CA ILE A 5 -10.10 3.15 11.12
C ILE A 5 -11.21 2.13 10.81
N GLN A 6 -12.47 2.49 11.05
CA GLN A 6 -13.62 1.65 10.69
C GLN A 6 -13.67 1.33 9.20
N THR A 7 -13.32 2.29 8.34
CA THR A 7 -13.26 2.07 6.89
C THR A 7 -12.17 1.06 6.53
N ILE A 8 -10.96 1.19 7.09
CA ILE A 8 -9.85 0.28 6.83
C ILE A 8 -10.21 -1.15 7.23
N VAL A 9 -10.78 -1.33 8.43
CA VAL A 9 -11.25 -2.62 8.95
C VAL A 9 -12.40 -3.17 8.10
N GLY A 10 -13.37 -2.32 7.75
CA GLY A 10 -14.52 -2.70 6.94
C GLY A 10 -14.14 -3.17 5.54
N VAL A 11 -13.18 -2.50 4.90
CA VAL A 11 -12.63 -2.90 3.59
C VAL A 11 -11.97 -4.27 3.65
N PHE A 12 -11.18 -4.53 4.70
CA PHE A 12 -10.56 -5.83 4.93
C PHE A 12 -11.61 -6.93 5.11
N LEU A 13 -12.55 -6.75 6.06
CA LEU A 13 -13.58 -7.75 6.35
C LEU A 13 -14.48 -8.05 5.14
N LYS A 14 -14.85 -7.02 4.37
CA LYS A 14 -15.63 -7.16 3.15
C LYS A 14 -14.90 -7.99 2.10
N SER A 15 -13.59 -7.79 1.96
CA SER A 15 -12.77 -8.51 1.00
C SER A 15 -12.45 -9.94 1.46
N ALA A 16 -12.24 -10.14 2.76
CA ALA A 16 -12.04 -11.45 3.37
C ALA A 16 -13.35 -12.27 3.43
N LYS A 17 -14.50 -11.66 3.13
CA LYS A 17 -15.84 -12.29 3.19
C LYS A 17 -16.11 -12.91 4.57
N GLY A 18 -15.73 -12.19 5.63
CA GLY A 18 -15.87 -12.67 7.01
C GLY A 18 -14.82 -13.68 7.47
N LYS A 19 -13.75 -13.92 6.69
CA LYS A 19 -12.60 -14.73 7.11
C LYS A 19 -11.56 -13.88 7.87
N GLU A 20 -10.67 -14.56 8.57
CA GLU A 20 -9.52 -13.98 9.27
C GLU A 20 -8.38 -13.52 8.35
N SER A 21 -8.32 -14.03 7.11
CA SER A 21 -7.28 -13.70 6.13
C SER A 21 -7.81 -13.61 4.70
N LEU A 22 -7.11 -12.82 3.87
CA LEU A 22 -7.36 -12.65 2.45
C LEU A 22 -6.58 -13.70 1.64
N GLY A 23 -7.29 -14.48 0.83
CA GLY A 23 -6.65 -15.32 -0.19
C GLY A 23 -6.09 -14.45 -1.33
N GLY A 24 -5.20 -15.00 -2.15
CA GLY A 24 -4.57 -14.26 -3.25
C GLY A 24 -5.55 -13.61 -4.24
N ASN A 25 -6.67 -14.28 -4.54
CA ASN A 25 -7.71 -13.74 -5.43
C ASN A 25 -8.51 -12.61 -4.77
N ASP A 26 -8.84 -12.73 -3.48
CA ASP A 26 -9.58 -11.71 -2.74
C ASP A 26 -8.70 -10.47 -2.50
N PHE A 27 -7.42 -10.67 -2.17
CA PHE A 27 -6.43 -9.59 -2.08
C PHE A 27 -6.28 -8.85 -3.42
N GLN A 28 -6.20 -9.59 -4.53
CA GLN A 28 -6.11 -8.98 -5.85
C GLN A 28 -7.32 -8.12 -6.19
N LYS A 29 -8.52 -8.56 -5.84
CA LYS A 29 -9.75 -7.76 -6.01
C LYS A 29 -9.75 -6.52 -5.12
N LEU A 30 -9.30 -6.63 -3.87
CA LEU A 30 -9.17 -5.48 -2.97
C LEU A 30 -8.23 -4.43 -3.57
N VAL A 31 -7.02 -4.82 -3.98
CA VAL A 31 -6.03 -3.89 -4.54
C VAL A 31 -6.58 -3.21 -5.80
N LYS A 32 -7.18 -3.98 -6.72
CA LYS A 32 -7.80 -3.42 -7.93
C LYS A 32 -9.01 -2.53 -7.65
N SER A 33 -9.77 -2.77 -6.59
CA SER A 33 -10.99 -1.99 -6.32
C SER A 33 -10.72 -0.75 -5.47
N GLN A 34 -9.80 -0.83 -4.50
CA GLN A 34 -9.60 0.22 -3.49
C GLN A 34 -8.31 1.01 -3.73
N LEU A 35 -7.31 0.40 -4.37
CA LEU A 35 -5.97 0.99 -4.53
C LEU A 35 -5.66 1.41 -5.97
N HIS A 36 -6.59 1.22 -6.92
CA HIS A 36 -6.36 1.59 -8.33
C HIS A 36 -6.06 3.08 -8.54
N ASN A 37 -6.65 3.96 -7.73
CA ASN A 37 -6.38 5.40 -7.80
C ASN A 37 -5.03 5.80 -7.18
N ILE A 38 -4.49 4.96 -6.29
CA ILE A 38 -3.22 5.21 -5.58
C ILE A 38 -2.06 4.60 -6.38
N MET A 39 -2.29 3.46 -7.02
CA MET A 39 -1.30 2.72 -7.77
C MET A 39 -1.54 2.89 -9.27
N MET A 40 -0.94 3.94 -9.86
CA MET A 40 -1.09 4.24 -11.30
C MET A 40 -0.59 3.13 -12.25
N ASP A 41 0.10 2.10 -11.77
CA ASP A 41 0.76 1.07 -12.61
C ASP A 41 0.50 -0.39 -12.18
N THR A 42 -0.37 -0.64 -11.19
CA THR A 42 -0.57 -2.01 -10.64
C THR A 42 -1.75 -2.74 -11.28
N ASP A 43 -1.89 -2.64 -12.60
CA ASP A 43 -2.88 -3.41 -13.36
C ASP A 43 -2.45 -4.87 -13.56
N SER A 44 -1.14 -5.12 -13.46
CA SER A 44 -0.57 -6.44 -13.71
C SER A 44 -0.79 -7.39 -12.55
N SER A 45 -1.45 -8.52 -12.83
CA SER A 45 -1.69 -9.61 -11.89
C SER A 45 -0.41 -10.09 -11.19
N GLU A 46 0.71 -10.03 -11.92
CA GLU A 46 2.05 -10.38 -11.46
C GLU A 46 2.57 -9.43 -10.37
N ALA A 47 2.37 -8.12 -10.54
CA ALA A 47 2.79 -7.11 -9.57
C ALA A 47 2.03 -7.26 -8.25
N VAL A 48 0.72 -7.49 -8.33
CA VAL A 48 -0.13 -7.78 -7.16
C VAL A 48 0.30 -9.06 -6.46
N LYS A 49 0.65 -10.12 -7.20
CA LYS A 49 1.17 -11.36 -6.61
C LYS A 49 2.50 -11.15 -5.89
N LYS A 50 3.46 -10.45 -6.51
CA LYS A 50 4.74 -10.12 -5.89
C LYS A 50 4.56 -9.26 -4.64
N MET A 51 3.65 -8.28 -4.70
CA MET A 51 3.30 -7.45 -3.55
C MET A 51 2.74 -8.30 -2.41
N ARG A 52 1.81 -9.20 -2.71
CA ARG A 52 1.26 -10.14 -1.74
C ARG A 52 2.35 -10.99 -1.11
N GLN A 53 3.26 -11.54 -1.92
CA GLN A 53 4.39 -12.32 -1.42
C GLN A 53 5.34 -11.50 -0.53
N GLY A 54 5.49 -10.20 -0.80
CA GLY A 54 6.26 -9.31 0.06
C GLY A 54 5.58 -8.97 1.40
N LEU A 55 4.27 -9.16 1.49
CA LEU A 55 3.48 -8.93 2.71
C LEU A 55 3.26 -10.20 3.53
N ASP A 56 3.20 -11.37 2.87
CA ASP A 56 3.01 -12.72 3.43
C ASP A 56 4.26 -13.18 4.20
N ALA A 57 4.49 -12.54 5.35
CA ALA A 57 5.69 -12.72 6.18
C ALA A 57 5.68 -14.08 6.91
N ASN A 58 4.48 -14.59 7.22
CA ASN A 58 4.29 -15.91 7.81
C ASN A 58 4.32 -17.04 6.76
N GLN A 59 4.37 -16.70 5.47
CA GLN A 59 4.38 -17.63 4.33
C GLN A 59 3.20 -18.61 4.31
N ASP A 60 2.03 -18.20 4.85
CA ASP A 60 0.82 -19.03 4.85
C ASP A 60 0.07 -18.97 3.50
N GLY A 61 0.56 -18.12 2.58
CA GLY A 61 -0.06 -17.94 1.28
C GLY A 61 -1.35 -17.14 1.37
N LYS A 62 -1.54 -16.37 2.44
CA LYS A 62 -2.67 -15.44 2.64
C LYS A 62 -2.14 -14.11 3.16
N VAL A 63 -3.05 -13.16 3.36
CA VAL A 63 -2.74 -11.87 3.98
C VAL A 63 -3.69 -11.69 5.14
N ASN A 64 -3.17 -11.77 6.36
CA ASN A 64 -3.93 -11.50 7.57
C ASN A 64 -4.11 -9.99 7.77
N PHE A 65 -4.81 -9.60 8.84
CA PHE A 65 -5.08 -8.17 9.09
C PHE A 65 -3.81 -7.35 9.37
N GLU A 66 -2.81 -7.91 10.06
CA GLU A 66 -1.56 -7.23 10.38
C GLU A 66 -0.73 -6.96 9.11
N GLU A 67 -0.60 -7.97 8.24
CA GLU A 67 0.07 -7.87 6.95
C GLU A 67 -0.65 -6.87 6.02
N TYR A 68 -1.98 -6.83 6.07
CA TYR A 68 -2.77 -5.80 5.40
C TYR A 68 -2.50 -4.39 5.95
N MET A 69 -2.35 -4.22 7.26
CA MET A 69 -2.02 -2.92 7.86
C MET A 69 -0.62 -2.44 7.46
N ASN A 70 0.35 -3.35 7.30
CA ASN A 70 1.67 -3.01 6.76
C ASN A 70 1.58 -2.44 5.34
N LEU A 71 0.74 -3.01 4.48
CA LEU A 71 0.45 -2.47 3.16
C LEU A 71 -0.15 -1.06 3.23
N VAL A 72 -1.18 -0.88 4.06
CA VAL A 72 -1.84 0.43 4.24
C VAL A 72 -0.84 1.48 4.73
N GLY A 73 0.04 1.12 5.68
CA GLY A 73 1.10 1.99 6.18
C GLY A 73 2.12 2.37 5.11
N TYR A 74 2.54 1.41 4.28
CA TYR A 74 3.44 1.66 3.16
C TYR A 74 2.82 2.62 2.13
N LEU A 75 1.54 2.43 1.80
CA LEU A 75 0.81 3.30 0.88
C LEU A 75 0.61 4.70 1.45
N ALA A 76 0.23 4.80 2.73
CA ALA A 76 0.08 6.08 3.41
C ALA A 76 1.41 6.87 3.44
N THR A 77 2.53 6.18 3.67
CA THR A 77 3.87 6.78 3.63
C THR A 77 4.26 7.21 2.21
N SER A 78 3.97 6.38 1.21
CA SER A 78 4.25 6.72 -0.19
C SER A 78 3.44 7.93 -0.65
N LEU A 79 2.17 8.00 -0.24
CA LEU A 79 1.28 9.13 -0.50
C LEU A 79 1.75 10.39 0.23
N SER A 80 2.13 10.29 1.51
CA SER A 80 2.60 11.46 2.26
C SER A 80 3.84 12.08 1.62
N VAL A 81 4.77 11.27 1.11
CA VAL A 81 5.94 11.73 0.34
C VAL A 81 5.51 12.41 -0.97
N GLN A 82 4.56 11.83 -1.72
CA GLN A 82 4.02 12.42 -2.95
C GLN A 82 3.35 13.79 -2.70
N PHE A 83 2.55 13.90 -1.64
CA PHE A 83 1.89 15.16 -1.27
C PHE A 83 2.90 16.21 -0.78
N TYR A 84 3.96 15.79 -0.08
CA TYR A 84 5.05 16.69 0.30
C TYR A 84 5.77 17.24 -0.93
N HIS A 85 6.09 16.39 -1.90
CA HIS A 85 6.75 16.79 -3.15
C HIS A 85 5.87 17.72 -4.01
N ARG A 86 4.55 17.49 -4.05
CA ARG A 86 3.60 18.37 -4.75
C ARG A 86 3.43 19.74 -4.07
N SER A 87 3.64 19.83 -2.75
CA SER A 87 3.50 21.07 -1.98
C SER A 87 4.79 21.91 -1.99
N CYS A 88 5.95 21.30 -2.26
CA CYS A 88 7.25 21.96 -2.44
C CYS A 88 7.96 21.37 -3.67
N PRO A 89 7.83 21.97 -4.88
CA PRO A 89 8.37 21.38 -6.11
C PRO A 89 9.90 21.37 -6.22
N ASP A 90 10.64 21.89 -5.23
CA ASP A 90 12.09 22.07 -5.32
C ASP A 90 12.92 20.86 -4.83
N ILE A 91 12.31 19.84 -4.22
CA ILE A 91 13.07 18.67 -3.71
C ILE A 91 12.79 17.44 -4.56
N THR A 92 13.67 17.19 -5.53
CA THR A 92 13.69 15.92 -6.29
C THR A 92 14.28 14.82 -5.39
N ILE A 93 13.42 13.92 -4.88
CA ILE A 93 13.89 12.73 -4.15
C ILE A 93 14.18 11.63 -5.18
N ASN A 94 15.46 11.45 -5.50
CA ASN A 94 15.94 10.32 -6.30
C ASN A 94 15.74 9.03 -5.50
N THR A 95 14.97 8.09 -6.03
CA THR A 95 14.70 6.77 -5.43
C THR A 95 15.90 5.81 -5.45
N ASN A 96 17.06 6.24 -5.93
CA ASN A 96 18.34 5.55 -5.76
C ASN A 96 19.18 6.24 -4.68
N THR A 97 19.36 5.53 -3.58
CA THR A 97 20.34 5.71 -2.51
C THR A 97 21.50 6.68 -2.80
N LYS A 98 21.31 7.97 -2.54
CA LYS A 98 22.33 8.86 -1.94
C LYS A 98 21.67 10.18 -1.55
N LEU A 99 21.54 10.41 -0.25
CA LEU A 99 21.20 11.74 0.30
C LEU A 99 22.37 12.69 -0.03
N ILE A 100 22.22 13.49 -1.08
CA ILE A 100 23.05 14.66 -1.31
C ILE A 100 22.21 15.88 -0.96
N TYR A 101 22.44 16.41 0.24
CA TYR A 101 21.98 17.73 0.62
C TYR A 101 22.88 18.76 -0.10
N THR A 102 22.30 19.57 -0.97
CA THR A 102 22.90 20.83 -1.39
C THR A 102 22.05 21.97 -0.85
N THR A 103 22.63 22.76 0.04
CA THR A 103 22.06 23.99 0.59
C THR A 103 22.00 25.08 -0.48
N PRO A 104 20.90 25.83 -0.62
CA PRO A 104 20.87 27.04 -1.46
C PRO A 104 21.55 28.23 -0.75
N PRO A 105 21.99 29.25 -1.52
CA PRO A 105 22.94 30.30 -1.12
C PRO A 105 22.44 31.31 -0.09
#